data_AF-A0A7K6WQM0-F1
#
_entry.id   AF-A0A7K6WQM0-F1
#
_cell.length_a   1.000
_cell.length_b   1.000
_cell.length_c   1.000
_cell.angle_alpha   90.00
_cell.angle_beta   90.00
_cell.angle_gamma   90.00
#
_symmetry.space_group_name_H-M   'P 1'
#
loop_
_entity.id
_entity.type
_entity.pdbx_description
1 polymer ?
#
loop_
_entity_poly.entity_id
_entity_poly.type
_entity_poly.pdbx_seq_one_letter_code
_entity_poly.pdbx_strand_id
1 'polypeptide(L)'
;MEHLVLGLVLLAGTLAASSPPHRRDLDPVKEVALDMAPTSFDDQYRGCSRMMEEELEELNRTEFANNSVYAEAWTLASVEWRSRRGRVPQPPVLRLEQAVALLAYTLPSPLHREFNAAVREAGRSRGEYLGAFRFKVLHFLLSEALRVLRDTRPRRCYRVYRGVRGIHFTAWHHQSIRFGHFTSASLHNESTLPFGQDTFFSVETCYGVPIRDFSFFPEEEEVLIPPFESFKVTDITHDGDRALIQLRSEAALSTYNCELVKEKRCKSRPCVFSAGRSIPGDPPCLWGLLLAATALAATASP
;
A
#
# COMPACT_ATOMS: atom_id res chain seq x y z
N MET A 1 6.78 -50.97 58.53
CA MET A 1 6.59 -49.54 58.22
C MET A 1 6.78 -49.38 56.73
N GLU A 2 5.81 -49.06 55.87
CA GLU A 2 4.42 -48.64 56.01
C GLU A 2 3.72 -48.96 54.67
N HIS A 3 2.50 -49.49 54.79
CA HIS A 3 1.32 -49.38 53.93
C HIS A 3 1.42 -49.36 52.39
N LEU A 4 1.01 -50.49 51.80
CA LEU A 4 0.23 -50.56 50.55
C LEU A 4 -1.03 -49.68 50.66
N VAL A 5 -1.28 -48.82 49.68
CA VAL A 5 -2.63 -48.30 49.37
C VAL A 5 -2.83 -48.36 47.86
N LEU A 6 -3.76 -49.23 47.44
CA LEU A 6 -4.44 -49.20 46.15
C LEU A 6 -5.20 -47.88 45.98
N GLY A 7 -5.08 -47.24 44.82
CA GLY A 7 -5.94 -46.12 44.43
C GLY A 7 -6.26 -46.18 42.94
N LEU A 8 -7.53 -46.44 42.62
CA LEU A 8 -8.12 -46.57 41.28
C LEU A 8 -7.78 -45.40 40.34
N VAL A 9 -7.36 -45.72 39.11
CA VAL A 9 -7.38 -44.79 37.97
C VAL A 9 -8.79 -44.81 37.37
N LEU A 10 -9.57 -43.76 37.59
CA LEU A 10 -10.82 -43.50 36.89
C LEU A 10 -10.52 -43.00 35.47
N LEU A 11 -10.72 -43.87 34.49
CA LEU A 11 -10.77 -43.51 33.07
C LEU A 11 -12.10 -42.78 32.77
N ALA A 12 -12.09 -41.46 32.90
CA ALA A 12 -13.15 -40.62 32.33
C ALA A 12 -12.84 -40.36 30.84
N GLY A 13 -13.36 -41.23 29.97
CA GLY A 13 -13.35 -40.99 28.53
C GLY A 13 -14.25 -39.80 28.19
N THR A 14 -13.66 -38.66 27.88
CA THR A 14 -14.38 -37.53 27.29
C THR A 14 -14.58 -37.80 25.79
N LEU A 15 -15.83 -38.04 25.40
CA LEU A 15 -16.25 -37.99 24.01
C LEU A 15 -16.10 -36.54 23.55
N ALA A 16 -14.99 -36.24 22.85
CA ALA A 16 -14.86 -35.01 22.11
C ALA A 16 -15.90 -35.03 20.98
N ALA A 17 -16.99 -34.29 21.15
CA ALA A 17 -17.88 -33.95 20.06
C ALA A 17 -17.06 -33.17 19.03
N SER A 18 -16.73 -33.83 17.92
CA SER A 18 -16.15 -33.18 16.76
C SER A 18 -17.19 -32.24 16.17
N SER A 19 -17.03 -30.95 16.42
CA SER A 19 -17.72 -29.93 15.64
C SER A 19 -17.44 -30.18 14.16
N PRO A 20 -18.47 -30.24 13.28
CA PRO A 20 -18.22 -30.40 11.86
C PRO A 20 -17.38 -29.21 11.38
N PRO A 21 -16.42 -29.43 10.46
CA PRO A 21 -15.64 -28.34 9.91
C PRO A 21 -16.61 -27.33 9.29
N HIS A 22 -16.46 -26.06 9.69
CA HIS A 22 -17.14 -24.93 9.09
C HIS A 22 -17.07 -25.10 7.57
N ARG A 23 -18.24 -25.31 6.96
CA ARG A 23 -18.44 -25.28 5.51
C ARG A 23 -17.88 -23.94 5.06
N ARG A 24 -16.71 -23.95 4.39
CA ARG A 24 -16.19 -22.77 3.71
C ARG A 24 -17.27 -22.41 2.70
N ASP A 25 -17.93 -21.28 2.88
CA ASP A 25 -18.67 -20.66 1.80
C ASP A 25 -17.63 -20.36 0.71
N LEU A 26 -17.60 -21.24 -0.30
CA LEU A 26 -16.73 -21.13 -1.45
C LEU A 26 -17.35 -20.06 -2.35
N ASP A 27 -17.08 -18.80 -2.04
CA ASP A 27 -17.26 -17.75 -3.03
C ASP A 27 -16.50 -18.17 -4.29
N PRO A 28 -17.13 -18.13 -5.48
CA PRO A 28 -16.50 -18.57 -6.71
C PRO A 28 -15.24 -17.73 -6.98
N VAL A 29 -14.13 -18.40 -7.25
CA VAL A 29 -12.87 -17.75 -7.62
C VAL A 29 -13.08 -16.98 -8.91
N LYS A 30 -12.73 -15.68 -8.90
CA LYS A 30 -12.93 -14.80 -10.05
C LYS A 30 -11.73 -14.86 -10.99
N GLU A 31 -11.97 -15.04 -12.28
CA GLU A 31 -10.92 -14.92 -13.30
C GLU A 31 -10.75 -13.45 -13.74
N VAL A 32 -9.49 -12.99 -13.83
CA VAL A 32 -9.15 -11.61 -14.25
C VAL A 32 -7.92 -11.63 -15.16
N ALA A 33 -8.03 -11.12 -16.38
CA ALA A 33 -6.87 -10.95 -17.25
C ALA A 33 -6.00 -9.78 -16.77
N LEU A 34 -4.69 -9.99 -16.68
CA LEU A 34 -3.73 -8.91 -16.43
C LEU A 34 -3.60 -8.03 -17.66
N ASP A 35 -3.39 -6.74 -17.44
CA ASP A 35 -3.18 -5.74 -18.48
C ASP A 35 -2.25 -4.61 -17.99
N MET A 36 -2.15 -3.52 -18.74
CA MET A 36 -1.35 -2.34 -18.38
C MET A 36 -2.05 -1.37 -17.42
N ALA A 37 -3.18 -1.77 -16.81
CA ALA A 37 -4.01 -1.00 -15.90
C ALA A 37 -4.35 0.42 -16.41
N PRO A 38 -5.02 0.55 -17.58
CA PRO A 38 -5.23 1.85 -18.25
C PRO A 38 -6.09 2.84 -17.44
N THR A 39 -6.87 2.35 -16.47
CA THR A 39 -7.73 3.17 -15.60
C THR A 39 -7.06 3.58 -14.30
N SER A 40 -5.81 3.17 -14.08
CA SER A 40 -5.06 3.48 -12.87
C SER A 40 -4.58 4.93 -12.83
N PHE A 41 -4.65 5.56 -11.66
CA PHE A 41 -3.91 6.79 -11.40
C PHE A 41 -2.49 6.48 -10.93
N ASP A 42 -1.50 7.00 -11.63
CA ASP A 42 -0.11 6.51 -11.54
C ASP A 42 0.94 7.63 -11.53
N ASP A 43 0.54 8.78 -11.00
CA ASP A 43 1.35 9.99 -11.00
C ASP A 43 2.67 9.80 -10.24
N GLN A 44 3.77 10.23 -10.86
CA GLN A 44 5.10 10.25 -10.25
C GLN A 44 5.48 11.63 -9.68
N TYR A 45 4.62 12.62 -9.86
CA TYR A 45 4.79 14.01 -9.40
C TYR A 45 6.08 14.68 -9.88
N ARG A 46 6.54 14.30 -11.08
CA ARG A 46 7.83 14.75 -11.60
C ARG A 46 7.80 16.26 -11.85
N GLY A 47 8.64 16.97 -11.10
CA GLY A 47 8.80 18.42 -11.22
C GLY A 47 7.69 19.25 -10.56
N CYS A 48 6.82 18.65 -9.75
CA CYS A 48 5.75 19.37 -9.06
C CYS A 48 5.59 19.04 -7.57
N SER A 49 6.49 18.26 -6.96
CA SER A 49 6.37 17.86 -5.55
C SER A 49 6.18 19.06 -4.61
N ARG A 50 6.96 20.14 -4.77
CA ARG A 50 6.79 21.37 -3.98
C ARG A 50 5.40 22.02 -4.17
N MET A 51 4.90 22.03 -5.40
CA MET A 51 3.57 22.58 -5.67
C MET A 51 2.46 21.71 -5.09
N MET A 52 2.63 20.38 -5.09
CA MET A 52 1.71 19.48 -4.39
C MET A 52 1.77 19.65 -2.87
N GLU A 53 2.96 19.87 -2.29
CA GLU A 53 3.13 20.12 -0.86
C GLU A 53 2.31 21.33 -0.37
N GLU A 54 2.24 22.38 -1.19
CA GLU A 54 1.47 23.59 -0.89
C GLU A 54 -0.06 23.35 -0.91
N GLU A 55 -0.56 22.28 -1.54
CA GLU A 55 -1.99 21.93 -1.56
C GLU A 55 -2.39 20.98 -0.42
N LEU A 56 -1.43 20.41 0.33
CA LEU A 56 -1.71 19.31 1.28
C LEU A 56 -2.65 19.72 2.40
N GLU A 57 -2.50 20.93 2.95
CA GLU A 57 -3.31 21.36 4.09
C GLU A 57 -4.81 21.39 3.76
N GLU A 58 -5.17 22.01 2.63
CA GLU A 58 -6.57 22.10 2.21
C GLU A 58 -7.13 20.76 1.74
N LEU A 59 -6.34 19.97 1.01
CA LEU A 59 -6.74 18.62 0.62
C LEU A 59 -6.98 17.74 1.85
N ASN A 60 -6.09 17.78 2.84
CA ASN A 60 -6.20 16.92 4.01
C ASN A 60 -7.49 17.24 4.81
N ARG A 61 -7.79 18.53 4.97
CA ARG A 61 -9.04 18.97 5.63
C ARG A 61 -10.28 18.47 4.88
N THR A 62 -10.29 18.54 3.56
CA THR A 62 -11.44 18.14 2.74
C THR A 62 -11.57 16.63 2.57
N GLU A 63 -10.46 15.91 2.42
CA GLU A 63 -10.43 14.45 2.29
C GLU A 63 -10.81 13.78 3.61
N PHE A 64 -10.28 14.21 4.76
CA PHE A 64 -10.64 13.64 6.06
C PHE A 64 -12.10 13.86 6.44
N ALA A 65 -12.65 15.05 6.14
CA ALA A 65 -14.06 15.32 6.39
C ALA A 65 -15.01 14.42 5.58
N ASN A 66 -14.56 13.93 4.42
CA ASN A 66 -15.38 13.16 3.48
C ASN A 66 -14.96 11.68 3.36
N ASN A 67 -14.04 11.22 4.21
CA ASN A 67 -13.48 9.87 4.18
C ASN A 67 -13.06 9.45 5.60
N SER A 68 -14.01 8.92 6.37
CA SER A 68 -13.80 8.50 7.76
C SER A 68 -12.75 7.40 7.89
N VAL A 69 -12.72 6.44 6.96
CA VAL A 69 -11.74 5.35 6.93
C VAL A 69 -10.32 5.90 6.82
N TYR A 70 -10.11 6.89 5.96
CA TYR A 70 -8.83 7.56 5.84
C TYR A 70 -8.47 8.36 7.10
N ALA A 71 -9.40 9.16 7.63
CA ALA A 71 -9.18 9.98 8.80
C ALA A 71 -8.83 9.14 10.05
N GLU A 72 -9.53 8.03 10.28
CA GLU A 72 -9.30 7.13 11.41
C GLU A 72 -7.93 6.45 11.29
N ALA A 73 -7.64 5.84 10.14
CA ALA A 73 -6.37 5.17 9.91
C ALA A 73 -5.18 6.12 10.02
N TRP A 74 -5.30 7.35 9.52
CA TRP A 74 -4.28 8.39 9.67
C TRP A 74 -4.07 8.78 11.14
N THR A 75 -5.15 8.90 11.91
CA THR A 75 -5.10 9.22 13.34
C THR A 75 -4.35 8.15 14.12
N LEU A 76 -4.68 6.88 13.88
CA LEU A 76 -4.02 5.73 14.51
C LEU A 76 -2.54 5.64 14.13
N ALA A 77 -2.22 5.76 12.84
CA ALA A 77 -0.85 5.78 12.35
C ALA A 77 -0.04 6.95 12.94
N SER A 78 -0.66 8.11 13.13
CA SER A 78 -0.04 9.28 13.75
C SER A 78 0.27 9.06 15.23
N VAL A 79 -0.61 8.37 15.97
CA VAL A 79 -0.38 7.97 17.37
C VAL A 79 0.76 6.97 17.45
N GLU A 80 0.75 5.96 16.58
CA GLU A 80 1.77 4.93 16.54
C GLU A 80 3.15 5.51 16.18
N TRP A 81 3.23 6.39 15.18
CA TRP A 81 4.50 7.06 14.87
C TRP A 81 5.04 7.86 16.06
N ARG A 82 4.16 8.51 16.84
CA ARG A 82 4.54 9.22 18.06
C ARG A 82 5.04 8.28 19.15
N SER A 83 4.42 7.10 19.30
CA SER A 83 4.84 6.08 20.28
C SER A 83 6.22 5.49 19.97
N ARG A 84 6.57 5.39 18.67
CA ARG A 84 7.86 4.89 18.18
C ARG A 84 9.03 5.86 18.28
N ARG A 85 8.79 7.13 18.68
CA ARG A 85 9.85 8.15 18.77
C ARG A 85 11.01 7.67 19.66
N GLY A 86 12.21 7.60 19.08
CA GLY A 86 13.45 7.16 19.75
C GLY A 86 13.83 5.69 19.54
N ARG A 87 12.98 4.85 18.93
CA ARG A 87 13.28 3.43 18.62
C ARG A 87 13.60 3.16 17.15
N VAL A 88 13.27 4.10 16.26
CA VAL A 88 13.64 4.07 14.85
C VAL A 88 14.95 4.85 14.70
N PRO A 89 16.01 4.29 14.10
CA PRO A 89 17.25 5.01 13.86
C PRO A 89 16.98 6.31 13.07
N GLN A 90 17.44 7.45 13.56
CA GLN A 90 17.44 8.73 12.83
C GLN A 90 18.81 9.00 12.19
N PRO A 91 18.91 9.73 11.05
CA PRO A 91 18.23 10.99 10.71
C PRO A 91 17.13 10.85 9.63
N PRO A 92 16.17 11.80 9.51
CA PRO A 92 14.91 11.54 8.83
C PRO A 92 15.14 11.47 7.33
N VAL A 93 15.27 10.26 6.81
CA VAL A 93 15.11 10.02 5.37
C VAL A 93 13.73 10.50 4.95
N LEU A 94 12.69 10.22 5.74
CA LEU A 94 11.32 10.65 5.47
C LEU A 94 10.88 11.82 6.33
N ARG A 95 10.08 12.70 5.75
CA ARG A 95 9.26 13.65 6.51
C ARG A 95 8.23 12.90 7.36
N LEU A 96 7.74 13.58 8.39
CA LEU A 96 6.77 13.03 9.34
C LEU A 96 5.54 12.45 8.64
N GLU A 97 4.96 13.21 7.71
CA GLU A 97 3.74 12.86 6.98
C GLU A 97 3.95 11.66 6.05
N GLN A 98 5.14 11.54 5.48
CA GLN A 98 5.53 10.41 4.63
C GLN A 98 5.63 9.12 5.46
N ALA A 99 6.25 9.20 6.64
CA ALA A 99 6.33 8.07 7.57
C ALA A 99 4.94 7.65 8.09
N VAL A 100 4.09 8.62 8.43
CA VAL A 100 2.69 8.36 8.83
C VAL A 100 1.89 7.74 7.69
N ALA A 101 2.08 8.20 6.44
CA ALA A 101 1.39 7.62 5.28
C ALA A 101 1.73 6.14 5.08
N LEU A 102 3.01 5.76 5.21
CA LEU A 102 3.44 4.35 5.17
C LEU A 102 2.83 3.52 6.30
N LEU A 103 2.84 4.04 7.53
CA LEU A 103 2.19 3.38 8.66
C LEU A 103 0.68 3.22 8.46
N ALA A 104 0.01 4.26 7.95
CA ALA A 104 -1.43 4.20 7.67
C ALA A 104 -1.75 3.15 6.61
N TYR A 105 -0.92 3.05 5.56
CA TYR A 105 -1.09 2.06 4.51
C TYR A 105 -0.92 0.61 5.02
N THR A 106 -0.02 0.37 5.97
CA THR A 106 0.23 -0.97 6.53
C THR A 106 -0.64 -1.32 7.75
N LEU A 107 -1.40 -0.35 8.27
CA LEU A 107 -2.31 -0.55 9.39
C LEU A 107 -3.34 -1.65 9.05
N PRO A 108 -3.67 -2.57 9.98
CA PRO A 108 -4.72 -3.57 9.80
C PRO A 108 -6.12 -2.92 9.83
N SER A 109 -6.41 -2.14 8.80
CA SER A 109 -7.63 -1.38 8.60
C SER A 109 -8.10 -1.52 7.15
N PRO A 110 -9.35 -1.12 6.84
CA PRO A 110 -9.85 -1.12 5.46
C PRO A 110 -9.09 -0.16 4.52
N LEU A 111 -8.29 0.78 5.06
CA LEU A 111 -7.67 1.87 4.29
C LEU A 111 -6.94 1.38 3.04
N HIS A 112 -6.02 0.42 3.16
CA HIS A 112 -5.23 -0.03 2.00
C HIS A 112 -6.11 -0.64 0.91
N ARG A 113 -7.19 -1.36 1.27
CA ARG A 113 -8.11 -1.97 0.30
C ARG A 113 -8.90 -0.91 -0.45
N GLU A 114 -9.47 0.05 0.28
CA GLU A 114 -10.24 1.14 -0.32
C GLU A 114 -9.37 2.08 -1.15
N PHE A 115 -8.19 2.44 -0.63
CA PHE A 115 -7.20 3.23 -1.34
C PHE A 115 -6.80 2.56 -2.65
N ASN A 116 -6.37 1.29 -2.60
CA ASN A 116 -5.94 0.57 -3.81
C ASN A 116 -7.10 0.34 -4.80
N ALA A 117 -8.35 0.21 -4.32
CA ALA A 117 -9.52 0.21 -5.18
C ALA A 117 -9.75 1.55 -5.88
N ALA A 118 -9.64 2.66 -5.15
CA ALA A 118 -9.78 3.99 -5.71
C ALA A 118 -8.67 4.31 -6.72
N VAL A 119 -7.42 3.93 -6.44
CA VAL A 119 -6.28 4.15 -7.35
C VAL A 119 -6.46 3.42 -8.68
N ARG A 120 -7.03 2.20 -8.68
CA ARG A 120 -7.32 1.42 -9.90
C ARG A 120 -8.30 2.10 -10.85
N GLU A 121 -9.13 3.02 -10.36
CA GLU A 121 -10.21 3.64 -11.13
C GLU A 121 -10.02 5.15 -11.34
N ALA A 122 -9.25 5.82 -10.50
CA ALA A 122 -9.08 7.27 -10.54
C ALA A 122 -8.47 7.80 -11.85
N GLY A 123 -7.75 6.95 -12.58
CA GLY A 123 -7.20 7.25 -13.89
C GLY A 123 -8.15 6.99 -15.07
N ARG A 124 -9.42 6.66 -14.85
CA ARG A 124 -10.43 6.55 -15.94
C ARG A 124 -10.56 7.86 -16.72
N SER A 125 -10.50 8.99 -16.03
CA SER A 125 -10.51 10.32 -16.64
C SER A 125 -9.97 11.37 -15.68
N ARG A 126 -9.60 12.53 -16.22
CA ARG A 126 -9.27 13.71 -15.41
C ARG A 126 -10.40 14.10 -14.45
N GLY A 127 -11.66 13.99 -14.89
CA GLY A 127 -12.83 14.28 -14.06
C GLY A 127 -12.97 13.32 -12.88
N GLU A 128 -12.70 12.04 -13.10
CA GLU A 128 -12.72 11.01 -12.06
C GLU A 128 -11.66 11.30 -10.97
N TYR A 129 -10.43 11.57 -11.39
CA TYR A 129 -9.35 11.95 -10.48
C TYR A 129 -9.68 13.21 -9.67
N LEU A 130 -10.15 14.27 -10.33
CA LEU A 130 -10.41 15.55 -9.65
C LEU A 130 -11.61 15.45 -8.71
N GLY A 131 -12.71 14.85 -9.17
CA GLY A 131 -14.00 14.85 -8.47
C GLY A 131 -14.24 13.70 -7.50
N ALA A 132 -13.78 12.49 -7.82
CA ALA A 132 -14.13 11.27 -7.06
C ALA A 132 -12.98 10.72 -6.22
N PHE A 133 -11.72 10.89 -6.64
CA PHE A 133 -10.57 10.33 -5.92
C PHE A 133 -10.26 11.12 -4.65
N ARG A 134 -10.60 10.57 -3.47
CA ARG A 134 -10.44 11.22 -2.15
C ARG A 134 -9.18 10.76 -1.37
N PHE A 135 -8.15 10.37 -2.10
CA PHE A 135 -6.87 9.93 -1.55
C PHE A 135 -5.69 10.63 -2.23
N LYS A 136 -5.87 11.87 -2.68
CA LYS A 136 -4.84 12.66 -3.36
C LYS A 136 -3.63 12.88 -2.44
N VAL A 137 -3.87 13.17 -1.15
CA VAL A 137 -2.81 13.35 -0.16
C VAL A 137 -2.06 12.03 0.07
N LEU A 138 -2.79 10.94 0.34
CA LEU A 138 -2.17 9.64 0.59
C LEU A 138 -1.34 9.15 -0.60
N HIS A 139 -1.87 9.25 -1.81
CA HIS A 139 -1.16 8.87 -3.04
C HIS A 139 0.13 9.67 -3.22
N PHE A 140 0.08 10.98 -3.01
CA PHE A 140 1.25 11.85 -3.10
C PHE A 140 2.31 11.47 -2.06
N LEU A 141 1.91 11.36 -0.79
CA LEU A 141 2.83 11.08 0.30
C LEU A 141 3.48 9.70 0.18
N LEU A 142 2.74 8.67 -0.22
CA LEU A 142 3.31 7.34 -0.50
C LEU A 142 4.29 7.39 -1.67
N SER A 143 3.94 8.06 -2.77
CA SER A 143 4.82 8.20 -3.93
C SER A 143 6.14 8.88 -3.58
N GLU A 144 6.08 9.99 -2.85
CA GLU A 144 7.26 10.70 -2.38
C GLU A 144 8.06 9.89 -1.35
N ALA A 145 7.39 9.18 -0.43
CA ALA A 145 8.06 8.33 0.55
C ALA A 145 8.90 7.25 -0.13
N LEU A 146 8.32 6.53 -1.09
CA LEU A 146 9.04 5.51 -1.85
C LEU A 146 10.18 6.12 -2.67
N ARG A 147 9.96 7.27 -3.32
CA ARG A 147 10.99 7.97 -4.07
C ARG A 147 12.18 8.33 -3.18
N VAL A 148 11.93 8.94 -2.02
CA VAL A 148 12.97 9.37 -1.09
C VAL A 148 13.73 8.18 -0.51
N LEU A 149 13.04 7.15 -0.02
CA LEU A 149 13.69 5.94 0.49
C LEU A 149 14.56 5.26 -0.57
N ARG A 150 14.09 5.18 -1.81
CA ARG A 150 14.85 4.61 -2.93
C ARG A 150 16.08 5.46 -3.26
N ASP A 151 15.95 6.78 -3.29
CA ASP A 151 17.05 7.69 -3.64
C ASP A 151 18.14 7.74 -2.55
N THR A 152 17.81 7.38 -1.30
CA THR A 152 18.79 7.25 -0.20
C THR A 152 19.53 5.91 -0.14
N ARG A 153 19.17 4.94 -0.98
CA ARG A 153 19.76 3.60 -1.00
C ARG A 153 20.39 3.32 -2.36
N PRO A 154 21.38 2.43 -2.47
CA PRO A 154 21.86 1.96 -3.77
C PRO A 154 20.70 1.42 -4.59
N ARG A 155 20.63 1.80 -5.88
CA ARG A 155 19.63 1.27 -6.80
C ARG A 155 19.86 -0.24 -6.95
N ARG A 156 18.89 -1.02 -6.50
CA ARG A 156 18.88 -2.48 -6.61
C ARG A 156 17.45 -2.95 -6.86
N CYS A 157 17.33 -4.06 -7.56
CA CYS A 157 16.06 -4.74 -7.72
C CYS A 157 15.90 -5.80 -6.63
N TYR A 158 14.66 -6.11 -6.28
CA TYR A 158 14.30 -7.09 -5.26
C TYR A 158 13.47 -8.19 -5.90
N ARG A 159 13.77 -9.44 -5.53
CA ARG A 159 12.85 -10.55 -5.78
C ARG A 159 11.89 -10.63 -4.59
N VAL A 160 10.60 -10.49 -4.88
CA VAL A 160 9.54 -10.44 -3.88
C VAL A 160 8.39 -11.34 -4.32
N TYR A 161 7.50 -11.63 -3.37
CA TYR A 161 6.41 -12.57 -3.55
C TYR A 161 5.08 -11.94 -3.13
N ARG A 162 3.99 -12.33 -3.78
CA ARG A 162 2.64 -11.90 -3.43
C ARG A 162 1.63 -13.00 -3.69
N GLY A 163 0.95 -13.43 -2.63
CA GLY A 163 -0.22 -14.31 -2.71
C GLY A 163 -1.51 -13.51 -2.86
N VAL A 164 -2.45 -14.03 -3.65
CA VAL A 164 -3.78 -13.46 -3.84
C VAL A 164 -4.83 -14.53 -3.59
N ARG A 165 -5.87 -14.16 -2.83
CA ARG A 165 -7.04 -15.01 -2.57
C ARG A 165 -8.24 -14.61 -3.42
N GLY A 166 -8.99 -15.60 -3.90
CA GLY A 166 -10.27 -15.44 -4.58
C GLY A 166 -10.17 -14.91 -6.02
N ILE A 167 -8.95 -14.78 -6.57
CA ILE A 167 -8.72 -14.30 -7.94
C ILE A 167 -7.71 -15.20 -8.64
N HIS A 168 -8.07 -15.69 -9.82
CA HIS A 168 -7.17 -16.30 -10.79
C HIS A 168 -6.81 -15.27 -11.86
N PHE A 169 -5.56 -14.83 -11.84
CA PHE A 169 -5.06 -13.96 -12.88
C PHE A 169 -4.63 -14.76 -14.11
N THR A 170 -5.02 -14.30 -15.29
CA THR A 170 -4.54 -14.86 -16.56
C THR A 170 -3.62 -13.87 -17.26
N ALA A 171 -2.61 -14.39 -17.94
CA ALA A 171 -1.61 -13.59 -18.65
C ALA A 171 -1.00 -14.39 -19.80
N TRP A 172 -0.21 -13.71 -20.62
CA TRP A 172 0.54 -14.32 -21.72
C TRP A 172 2.04 -14.14 -21.51
N HIS A 173 2.83 -15.12 -21.93
CA HIS A 173 4.27 -14.99 -21.93
C HIS A 173 4.72 -13.78 -22.75
N HIS A 174 5.67 -12.99 -22.24
CA HIS A 174 6.11 -11.70 -22.76
C HIS A 174 5.09 -10.56 -22.76
N GLN A 175 3.90 -10.73 -22.16
CA GLN A 175 2.96 -9.64 -21.98
C GLN A 175 3.53 -8.57 -21.04
N SER A 176 3.38 -7.30 -21.38
CA SER A 176 3.61 -6.18 -20.45
C SER A 176 2.35 -5.94 -19.62
N ILE A 177 2.53 -5.82 -18.30
CA ILE A 177 1.45 -5.60 -17.35
C ILE A 177 1.82 -4.53 -16.32
N ARG A 178 0.82 -4.00 -15.63
CA ARG A 178 0.98 -3.16 -14.43
C ARG A 178 -0.05 -3.57 -13.39
N PHE A 179 0.31 -3.47 -12.12
CA PHE A 179 -0.67 -3.71 -11.05
C PHE A 179 -1.73 -2.60 -10.96
N GLY A 180 -1.38 -1.37 -11.35
CA GLY A 180 -2.32 -0.24 -11.36
C GLY A 180 -2.71 0.29 -9.99
N HIS A 181 -1.98 -0.07 -8.94
CA HIS A 181 -2.12 0.46 -7.58
C HIS A 181 -0.84 0.17 -6.79
N PHE A 182 -0.73 0.73 -5.58
CA PHE A 182 0.36 0.39 -4.67
C PHE A 182 0.25 -1.08 -4.28
N THR A 183 1.29 -1.86 -4.57
CA THR A 183 1.24 -3.31 -4.44
C THR A 183 2.20 -3.77 -3.36
N SER A 184 1.64 -4.35 -2.30
CA SER A 184 2.41 -4.98 -1.23
C SER A 184 2.91 -6.36 -1.67
N ALA A 185 4.20 -6.60 -1.51
CA ALA A 185 4.84 -7.90 -1.69
C ALA A 185 5.84 -8.13 -0.55
N SER A 186 6.27 -9.37 -0.32
CA SER A 186 7.24 -9.70 0.74
C SER A 186 8.56 -10.20 0.15
N LEU A 187 9.67 -9.92 0.83
CA LEU A 187 10.96 -10.56 0.54
C LEU A 187 10.95 -12.08 0.82
N HIS A 188 10.05 -12.55 1.69
CA HIS A 188 9.93 -13.96 2.06
C HIS A 188 8.66 -14.58 1.51
N ASN A 189 8.79 -15.76 0.91
CA ASN A 189 7.65 -16.48 0.35
C ASN A 189 6.65 -16.87 1.44
N GLU A 190 7.15 -17.33 2.59
CA GLU A 190 6.35 -17.82 3.72
C GLU A 190 5.38 -16.74 4.25
N SER A 191 5.84 -15.49 4.30
CA SER A 191 5.03 -14.34 4.74
C SER A 191 3.83 -14.07 3.84
N THR A 192 3.79 -14.64 2.62
CA THR A 192 2.70 -14.41 1.66
C THR A 192 1.61 -15.48 1.69
N LEU A 193 1.88 -16.65 2.28
CA LEU A 193 0.95 -17.79 2.31
C LEU A 193 -0.40 -17.46 2.97
N PRO A 194 -0.48 -16.65 4.05
CA PRO A 194 -1.76 -16.29 4.65
C PRO A 194 -2.66 -15.46 3.72
N PHE A 195 -2.08 -14.71 2.77
CA PHE A 195 -2.79 -13.77 1.91
C PHE A 195 -3.52 -14.44 0.74
N GLY A 196 -3.25 -15.72 0.48
CA GLY A 196 -3.93 -16.52 -0.54
C GLY A 196 -2.97 -17.23 -1.48
N GLN A 197 -3.49 -18.25 -2.15
CA GLN A 197 -2.72 -19.10 -3.05
C GLN A 197 -3.42 -19.32 -4.39
N ASP A 198 -4.55 -18.65 -4.65
CA ASP A 198 -5.29 -18.82 -5.91
C ASP A 198 -4.48 -18.26 -7.09
N THR A 199 -3.87 -17.09 -6.91
CA THR A 199 -2.74 -16.64 -7.73
C THR A 199 -1.54 -16.35 -6.84
N PHE A 200 -0.36 -16.74 -7.28
CA PHE A 200 0.89 -16.40 -6.65
C PHE A 200 1.84 -15.72 -7.64
N PHE A 201 2.36 -14.56 -7.25
CA PHE A 201 3.32 -13.80 -8.03
C PHE A 201 4.73 -13.96 -7.47
N SER A 202 5.70 -14.21 -8.35
CA SER A 202 7.11 -13.94 -8.09
C SER A 202 7.53 -12.73 -8.93
N VAL A 203 7.98 -11.66 -8.28
CA VAL A 203 8.20 -10.37 -8.91
C VAL A 203 9.64 -9.93 -8.69
N GLU A 204 10.36 -9.63 -9.78
CA GLU A 204 11.61 -8.88 -9.73
C GLU A 204 11.29 -7.39 -9.93
N THR A 205 11.21 -6.62 -8.85
CA THR A 205 10.87 -5.17 -8.87
C THR A 205 12.13 -4.32 -8.71
N CYS A 206 12.28 -3.27 -9.51
CA CYS A 206 13.38 -2.30 -9.41
C CYS A 206 12.95 -0.95 -8.82
N TYR A 207 11.64 -0.73 -8.68
CA TYR A 207 11.08 0.49 -8.09
C TYR A 207 10.40 0.26 -6.74
N GLY A 208 10.17 -0.99 -6.35
CA GLY A 208 9.69 -1.38 -5.03
C GLY A 208 10.70 -1.07 -3.94
N VAL A 209 10.20 -0.69 -2.77
CA VAL A 209 11.02 -0.27 -1.64
C VAL A 209 10.67 -1.08 -0.39
N PRO A 210 11.67 -1.66 0.30
CA PRO A 210 11.46 -2.24 1.62
C PRO A 210 11.03 -1.17 2.64
N ILE A 211 9.88 -1.37 3.25
CA ILE A 211 9.24 -0.44 4.19
C ILE A 211 9.09 -1.01 5.61
N ARG A 212 9.83 -2.08 5.93
CA ARG A 212 9.85 -2.73 7.26
C ARG A 212 9.84 -1.76 8.44
N ASP A 213 10.70 -0.74 8.42
CA ASP A 213 10.84 0.25 9.51
C ASP A 213 9.61 1.16 9.67
N PHE A 214 8.72 1.18 8.67
CA PHE A 214 7.51 1.99 8.59
C PHE A 214 6.24 1.15 8.45
N SER A 215 6.29 -0.14 8.86
CA SER A 215 5.16 -1.06 8.84
C SER A 215 4.61 -1.35 10.24
N PHE A 216 3.31 -1.67 10.33
CA PHE A 216 2.72 -2.29 11.52
C PHE A 216 3.16 -3.74 11.73
N PHE A 217 3.60 -4.41 10.66
CA PHE A 217 4.04 -5.81 10.67
C PHE A 217 5.46 -5.92 10.10
N PRO A 218 6.51 -5.54 10.86
CA PRO A 218 7.89 -5.61 10.38
C PRO A 218 8.33 -7.00 9.91
N GLU A 219 7.75 -8.04 10.49
CA GLU A 219 7.98 -9.45 10.15
C GLU A 219 7.47 -9.86 8.76
N GLU A 220 6.56 -9.08 8.16
CA GLU A 220 6.14 -9.31 6.79
C GLU A 220 7.23 -8.94 5.77
N GLU A 221 8.29 -8.22 6.19
CA GLU A 221 9.40 -7.78 5.33
C GLU A 221 8.88 -7.14 4.02
N GLU A 222 7.88 -6.28 4.19
CA GLU A 222 7.10 -5.72 3.09
C GLU A 222 7.94 -4.82 2.19
N VAL A 223 7.81 -5.07 0.89
CA VAL A 223 8.27 -4.23 -0.21
C VAL A 223 7.06 -3.65 -0.90
N LEU A 224 6.93 -2.33 -0.83
CA LEU A 224 5.83 -1.62 -1.48
C LEU A 224 6.23 -1.20 -2.89
N ILE A 225 5.49 -1.68 -3.88
CA ILE A 225 5.69 -1.43 -5.31
C ILE A 225 4.78 -0.28 -5.75
N PRO A 226 5.31 0.79 -6.39
CA PRO A 226 4.50 1.91 -6.84
C PRO A 226 3.67 1.57 -8.10
N PRO A 227 2.54 2.28 -8.34
CA PRO A 227 1.61 1.94 -9.42
C PRO A 227 2.16 2.13 -10.84
N PHE A 228 3.24 2.92 -11.00
CA PHE A 228 3.85 3.26 -12.31
C PHE A 228 4.84 2.21 -12.83
N GLU A 229 5.24 1.23 -12.01
CA GLU A 229 6.17 0.19 -12.47
C GLU A 229 5.45 -0.79 -13.39
N SER A 230 5.98 -0.97 -14.60
CA SER A 230 5.55 -2.00 -15.54
C SER A 230 6.44 -3.22 -15.48
N PHE A 231 5.84 -4.36 -15.76
CA PHE A 231 6.49 -5.66 -15.68
C PHE A 231 6.26 -6.44 -16.95
N LYS A 232 7.27 -7.21 -17.36
CA LYS A 232 7.15 -8.23 -18.38
C LYS A 232 6.87 -9.58 -17.73
N VAL A 233 5.88 -10.29 -18.23
CA VAL A 233 5.61 -11.67 -17.83
C VAL A 233 6.69 -12.57 -18.41
N THR A 234 7.49 -13.20 -17.55
CA THR A 234 8.62 -14.05 -17.96
C THR A 234 8.33 -15.53 -17.89
N ASP A 235 7.35 -15.94 -17.09
CA ASP A 235 6.95 -17.34 -16.99
C ASP A 235 5.54 -17.44 -16.38
N ILE A 236 4.81 -18.49 -16.76
CA ILE A 236 3.48 -18.80 -16.24
C ILE A 236 3.40 -20.31 -16.07
N THR A 237 3.26 -20.76 -14.83
CA THR A 237 3.07 -22.16 -14.51
C THR A 237 1.80 -22.35 -13.69
N HIS A 238 1.28 -23.58 -13.67
CA HIS A 238 0.09 -23.93 -12.91
C HIS A 238 0.40 -25.09 -11.98
N ASP A 239 -0.07 -24.99 -10.74
CA ASP A 239 -0.01 -26.06 -9.74
C ASP A 239 -1.44 -26.40 -9.30
N GLY A 240 -2.05 -27.37 -10.00
CA GLY A 240 -3.50 -27.57 -9.94
C GLY A 240 -4.25 -26.33 -10.42
N ASP A 241 -5.14 -25.80 -9.58
CA ASP A 241 -5.92 -24.60 -9.88
C ASP A 241 -5.14 -23.28 -9.62
N ARG A 242 -3.96 -23.35 -8.98
CA ARG A 242 -3.15 -22.18 -8.65
C ARG A 242 -2.34 -21.70 -9.86
N ALA A 243 -2.49 -20.42 -10.20
CA ALA A 243 -1.63 -19.76 -11.17
C ALA A 243 -0.35 -19.21 -10.50
N LEU A 244 0.83 -19.60 -10.99
CA LEU A 244 2.12 -19.02 -10.63
C LEU A 244 2.63 -18.14 -11.77
N ILE A 245 2.69 -16.83 -11.53
CA ILE A 245 3.07 -15.84 -12.54
C ILE A 245 4.40 -15.20 -12.13
N GLN A 246 5.39 -15.27 -13.02
CA GLN A 246 6.68 -14.62 -12.83
C GLN A 246 6.75 -13.31 -13.62
N LEU A 247 7.16 -12.24 -12.93
CA LEU A 247 7.20 -10.89 -13.45
C LEU A 247 8.61 -10.32 -13.30
N ARG A 248 9.08 -9.62 -14.33
CA ARG A 248 10.34 -8.88 -14.31
C ARG A 248 10.09 -7.41 -14.60
N SER A 249 10.63 -6.52 -13.76
CA SER A 249 10.59 -5.07 -13.96
C SER A 249 11.03 -4.72 -15.38
N GLU A 250 10.22 -3.95 -16.07
CA GLU A 250 10.45 -3.53 -17.45
C GLU A 250 10.76 -2.04 -17.53
N ALA A 251 9.91 -1.18 -16.97
CA ALA A 251 10.07 0.27 -17.02
C ALA A 251 9.28 0.99 -15.92
N ALA A 252 9.56 2.29 -15.74
CA ALA A 252 8.68 3.22 -15.03
C ALA A 252 7.88 4.05 -16.03
N LEU A 253 6.58 3.80 -16.11
CA LEU A 253 5.66 4.44 -17.06
C LEU A 253 4.47 5.03 -16.30
N SER A 254 4.20 6.32 -16.52
CA SER A 254 3.01 6.97 -16.00
C SER A 254 2.19 7.58 -17.13
N THR A 255 0.88 7.42 -17.05
CA THR A 255 -0.08 8.11 -17.90
C THR A 255 -0.28 9.55 -17.41
N TYR A 256 -0.24 9.74 -16.09
CA TYR A 256 -0.52 11.02 -15.44
C TYR A 256 0.75 11.67 -14.88
N ASN A 257 0.77 13.01 -14.88
CA ASN A 257 1.83 13.76 -14.19
C ASN A 257 1.30 15.12 -13.70
N CYS A 258 1.30 15.31 -12.38
CA CYS A 258 0.95 16.56 -11.70
C CYS A 258 -0.47 17.07 -11.99
N GLU A 259 -1.45 16.18 -12.08
CA GLU A 259 -2.81 16.53 -12.54
C GLU A 259 -3.53 17.55 -11.66
N LEU A 260 -3.40 17.44 -10.34
CA LEU A 260 -4.02 18.40 -9.43
C LEU A 260 -3.36 19.79 -9.56
N VAL A 261 -2.03 19.83 -9.66
CA VAL A 261 -1.28 21.08 -9.82
C VAL A 261 -1.69 21.79 -11.12
N LYS A 262 -1.85 21.03 -12.21
CA LYS A 262 -2.36 21.57 -13.48
C LYS A 262 -3.70 22.26 -13.30
N GLU A 263 -4.63 21.63 -12.60
CA GLU A 263 -5.95 22.19 -12.34
C GLU A 263 -5.90 23.43 -11.43
N LYS A 264 -5.23 23.34 -10.29
CA LYS A 264 -5.22 24.40 -9.28
C LYS A 264 -4.47 25.65 -9.72
N ARG A 265 -3.33 25.46 -10.40
CA ARG A 265 -2.34 26.55 -10.59
C ARG A 265 -2.20 27.01 -12.02
N CYS A 266 -2.24 26.08 -12.97
CA CYS A 266 -1.98 26.41 -14.36
C CYS A 266 -3.26 26.80 -15.10
N LYS A 267 -4.42 26.23 -14.73
CA LYS A 267 -5.72 26.48 -15.37
C LYS A 267 -5.57 26.41 -16.90
N SER A 268 -5.74 27.53 -17.62
CA SER A 268 -5.62 27.63 -19.08
C SER A 268 -4.19 27.85 -19.60
N ARG A 269 -3.21 28.09 -18.72
CA ARG A 269 -1.79 28.32 -19.10
C ARG A 269 -1.02 26.99 -19.09
N PRO A 270 -0.01 26.83 -19.96
CA PRO A 270 0.90 25.69 -19.88
C PRO A 270 1.62 25.64 -18.53
N CYS A 271 1.58 24.50 -17.83
CA CYS A 271 2.45 24.28 -16.67
C CYS A 271 3.89 24.07 -17.13
N VAL A 272 4.83 24.76 -16.51
CA VAL A 272 6.26 24.46 -16.63
C VAL A 272 6.69 23.74 -15.37
N PHE A 273 6.84 22.41 -15.46
CA PHE A 273 7.43 21.61 -14.39
C PHE A 273 8.94 21.57 -14.60
N SER A 274 9.67 22.28 -13.75
CA SER A 274 11.13 22.20 -13.75
C SER A 274 11.55 20.94 -13.00
N ALA A 275 12.33 20.07 -13.65
CA ALA A 275 13.09 19.02 -12.98
C ALA A 275 14.27 19.66 -12.20
N GLY A 276 13.98 20.58 -11.28
CA GLY A 276 14.98 21.21 -10.44
C GLY A 276 15.39 20.24 -9.33
N ARG A 277 16.70 20.11 -9.08
CA ARG A 277 17.22 19.49 -7.87
C ARG A 277 16.52 20.13 -6.67
N SER A 278 16.03 19.30 -5.74
CA SER A 278 15.54 19.74 -4.44
C SER A 278 16.63 20.59 -3.77
N ILE A 279 16.49 21.91 -3.82
CA ILE A 279 17.28 22.79 -2.97
C ILE A 279 16.73 22.56 -1.56
N PRO A 280 17.58 22.25 -0.56
CA PRO A 280 17.13 22.23 0.83
C PRO A 280 16.85 23.67 1.24
N GLY A 281 15.63 24.14 0.97
CA GLY A 281 15.01 25.23 1.71
C GLY A 281 14.20 24.60 2.84
N ASP A 282 14.19 25.23 4.01
CA ASP A 282 13.36 24.78 5.12
C ASP A 282 11.90 24.68 4.66
N PRO A 283 11.30 23.47 4.66
CA PRO A 283 9.92 23.32 4.24
C PRO A 283 9.00 23.99 5.26
N PRO A 284 7.86 24.54 4.83
CA PRO A 284 6.85 25.02 5.77
C PRO A 284 6.49 23.86 6.72
N CYS A 285 6.64 24.09 8.02
CA CYS A 285 6.21 23.15 9.06
C CYS A 285 4.70 22.95 8.96
N LEU A 286 4.25 21.89 8.29
CA LEU A 286 2.84 21.51 8.14
C LEU A 286 2.29 20.84 9.42
N TRP A 287 2.58 21.38 10.61
CA TRP A 287 2.02 20.93 11.89
C TRP A 287 0.48 20.88 11.88
N GLY A 288 -0.17 21.64 10.98
CA GLY A 288 -1.62 21.59 10.73
C GLY A 288 -2.17 20.21 10.33
N LEU A 289 -1.37 19.36 9.68
CA LEU A 289 -1.83 18.04 9.22
C LEU A 289 -2.09 17.04 10.36
N LEU A 290 -1.43 17.23 11.52
CA LEU A 290 -1.69 16.44 12.73
C LEU A 290 -2.88 16.99 13.53
N LEU A 291 -3.10 18.31 13.49
CA LEU A 291 -4.17 18.98 14.25
C LEU A 291 -5.54 18.83 13.60
N ALA A 292 -5.61 18.71 12.27
CA ALA A 292 -6.88 18.49 11.57
C ALA A 292 -7.56 17.17 11.95
N ALA A 293 -6.78 16.12 12.22
CA ALA A 293 -7.28 14.82 12.66
C ALA A 293 -7.84 14.85 14.09
N THR A 294 -7.20 15.60 15.01
CA THR A 294 -7.65 15.68 16.41
C THR A 294 -8.90 16.54 16.58
N ALA A 295 -9.09 17.57 15.74
CA ALA A 295 -10.27 18.42 15.81
C ALA A 295 -11.55 17.73 15.30
N LEU A 296 -11.45 16.85 14.30
CA LEU A 296 -12.60 16.08 13.79
C LEU A 296 -13.00 14.95 14.75
N ALA A 297 -12.05 14.30 15.44
CA ALA A 297 -12.35 13.28 16.45
C ALA A 297 -13.05 13.86 17.71
N ALA A 298 -12.77 15.11 18.07
CA ALA A 298 -13.39 15.77 19.23
C ALA A 298 -14.84 16.24 18.97
N THR A 299 -15.29 16.28 17.71
CA THR A 299 -16.64 16.74 17.33
C THR A 299 -17.60 15.59 16.98
N ALA A 300 -17.11 14.34 16.96
CA ALA A 300 -17.87 13.14 16.63
C ALA A 300 -18.21 12.25 17.86
N SER A 301 -17.84 12.66 19.07
CA SER A 301 -18.29 12.00 20.31
C SER A 301 -19.55 12.71 20.84
N PRO A 302 -20.67 12.01 21.05
CA PRO A 302 -21.85 12.57 21.70
C PRO A 302 -21.62 12.88 23.19
#